data_AF-A0A0N0CYY5-F1
#
_entry.id   AF-A0A0N0CYY5-F1
#
_cell.length_a   1.000
_cell.length_b   1.000
_cell.length_c   1.000
_cell.angle_alpha   90.00
_cell.angle_beta   90.00
_cell.angle_gamma   90.00
#
_symmetry.space_group_name_H-M   'P 1'
#
loop_
_entity.id
_entity.type
_entity.pdbx_description
1 polymer ?
#
loop_
_entity_poly.entity_id
_entity_poly.type
_entity_poly.pdbx_seq_one_letter_code
_entity_poly.pdbx_strand_id
1 'polypeptide(L)'
;MHPLIESLKLEFSSELEQKLLASPALEEEIEHFKQKVKQWELPPLPEVFYDFFRWHNGSKTATYSLVDFFDGESILPLSNIISDKEMWDDHENNDIFKEYEQGTWWNKAWIPFLYIPDWWVGVIDTKGCFGGKAGQILGFDFKSAEGKTIRHESFEKWLETMLAFKKAGLLYTAQDEETGYLTIEQENTKRDIFDKINGTFPFHVDIWQHRRKASSENPHWQTLEQSIQNQDFENAKSLIESSKVGLNEQNLYIMERLTPLLLALNLQAFSFAQWLIEQGADLNAKDCYGFNAFSKIKSAYASKQINNISFYIELLLANGYQPKDFFGVHWLAPVSENAINLEDFNTLDYCLSKGLDINKIFPEYSFKTLLHDLVEKNGKLTTAKTLIEKGIDKTLKNKAGKTALELYQEYCQNIKQIFKHSYTPNDYESWINILS
;
A
#
# COMPACT_ATOMS: atom_id res chain seq x y z
N MET A 1 -28.62 23.08 -10.69
CA MET A 1 -27.38 23.01 -9.91
C MET A 1 -27.73 23.29 -8.47
N HIS A 2 -27.36 22.37 -7.58
CA HIS A 2 -27.71 22.41 -6.17
C HIS A 2 -27.07 23.61 -5.44
N PRO A 3 -27.74 24.25 -4.45
CA PRO A 3 -27.21 25.44 -3.75
C PRO A 3 -25.84 25.26 -3.07
N LEU A 4 -25.54 24.05 -2.57
CA LEU A 4 -24.21 23.73 -2.02
C LEU A 4 -23.11 23.82 -3.08
N ILE A 5 -23.40 23.40 -4.31
CA ILE A 5 -22.46 23.45 -5.43
C ILE A 5 -22.27 24.89 -5.89
N GLU A 6 -23.34 25.70 -5.91
CA GLU A 6 -23.22 27.13 -6.20
C GLU A 6 -22.36 27.84 -5.14
N SER A 7 -22.51 27.48 -3.87
CA SER A 7 -21.67 27.99 -2.78
C SER A 7 -20.21 27.57 -2.96
N LEU A 8 -19.96 26.30 -3.29
CA LEU A 8 -18.60 25.80 -3.55
C LEU A 8 -17.95 26.50 -4.73
N LYS A 9 -18.68 26.70 -5.83
CA LYS A 9 -18.23 27.48 -6.99
C LYS A 9 -17.80 28.90 -6.63
N LEU A 10 -18.53 29.54 -5.71
CA LEU A 10 -18.21 30.89 -5.25
C LEU A 10 -16.98 30.92 -4.33
N GLU A 11 -16.88 29.96 -3.40
CA GLU A 11 -15.81 29.91 -2.40
C GLU A 11 -14.47 29.40 -2.95
N PHE A 12 -14.50 28.50 -3.95
CA PHE A 12 -13.33 27.90 -4.60
C PHE A 12 -13.07 28.53 -5.98
N SER A 13 -12.99 29.86 -6.02
CA SER A 13 -12.90 30.62 -7.27
C SER A 13 -11.47 31.03 -7.66
N SER A 14 -10.45 30.72 -6.85
CA SER A 14 -9.09 31.18 -7.13
C SER A 14 -8.41 30.38 -8.25
N GLU A 15 -7.46 30.99 -8.95
CA GLU A 15 -6.72 30.34 -10.03
C GLU A 15 -5.92 29.12 -9.55
N LEU A 16 -5.42 29.15 -8.32
CA LEU A 16 -4.70 28.03 -7.71
C LEU A 16 -5.62 26.83 -7.48
N GLU A 17 -6.83 27.06 -6.95
CA GLU A 17 -7.81 26.00 -6.68
C GLU A 17 -8.35 25.39 -7.97
N GLN A 18 -8.58 26.21 -8.99
CA GLN A 18 -8.99 25.72 -10.32
C GLN A 18 -7.92 24.82 -10.96
N LYS A 19 -6.64 24.95 -10.57
CA LYS A 19 -5.58 24.03 -11.03
C LYS A 19 -5.61 22.67 -10.34
N LEU A 20 -6.33 22.51 -9.22
CA LEU A 20 -6.45 21.24 -8.49
C LEU A 20 -7.59 20.37 -9.04
N LEU A 21 -8.54 20.95 -9.75
CA LEU A 21 -9.75 20.26 -10.24
C LEU A 21 -9.66 19.97 -11.74
N ALA A 22 -10.22 18.84 -12.16
CA ALA A 22 -10.35 18.45 -13.56
C ALA A 22 -11.45 19.26 -14.27
N SER A 23 -11.56 19.20 -15.59
CA SER A 23 -12.67 19.85 -16.31
C SER A 23 -14.04 19.29 -15.87
N PRO A 24 -15.13 20.07 -16.00
CA PRO A 24 -16.50 19.59 -15.75
C PRO A 24 -16.82 18.30 -16.52
N ALA A 25 -17.60 17.40 -15.91
CA ALA A 25 -18.09 16.21 -16.61
C ALA A 25 -19.11 16.59 -17.70
N LEU A 26 -19.06 15.91 -18.83
CA LEU A 26 -20.08 16.01 -19.87
C LEU A 26 -21.36 15.30 -19.42
N GLU A 27 -22.52 15.77 -19.89
CA GLU A 27 -23.79 15.11 -19.55
C GLU A 27 -23.83 13.65 -20.02
N GLU A 28 -23.15 13.30 -21.11
CA GLU A 28 -23.05 11.91 -21.55
C GLU A 28 -22.27 11.02 -20.58
N GLU A 29 -21.23 11.56 -19.91
CA GLU A 29 -20.47 10.85 -18.87
C GLU A 29 -21.33 10.65 -17.62
N ILE A 30 -22.11 11.67 -17.24
CA ILE A 30 -23.03 11.60 -16.10
C ILE A 30 -24.15 10.59 -16.36
N GLU A 31 -24.77 10.62 -17.54
CA GLU A 31 -25.82 9.67 -17.90
C GLU A 31 -25.28 8.24 -18.02
N HIS A 32 -24.07 8.06 -18.55
CA HIS A 32 -23.39 6.76 -18.53
C HIS A 32 -23.18 6.26 -17.10
N PHE A 33 -22.72 7.13 -16.20
CA PHE A 33 -22.55 6.78 -14.78
C PHE A 33 -23.88 6.42 -14.11
N LYS A 34 -24.95 7.18 -14.34
CA LYS A 34 -26.31 6.86 -13.85
C LYS A 34 -26.78 5.48 -14.34
N GLN A 35 -26.49 5.13 -15.59
CA GLN A 35 -26.79 3.81 -16.14
C GLN A 35 -25.99 2.71 -15.42
N LYS A 36 -24.71 2.93 -15.12
CA LYS A 36 -23.88 2.00 -14.34
C LYS A 36 -24.42 1.78 -12.93
N VAL A 37 -24.80 2.84 -12.21
CA VAL A 37 -25.43 2.74 -10.89
C VAL A 37 -26.69 1.86 -10.93
N LYS A 38 -27.51 2.00 -11.98
CA LYS A 38 -28.68 1.15 -12.20
C LYS A 38 -28.30 -0.31 -12.53
N GLN A 39 -27.26 -0.53 -13.33
CA GLN A 39 -26.74 -1.87 -13.66
C GLN A 39 -26.20 -2.60 -12.43
N TRP A 40 -25.63 -1.88 -11.47
CA TRP A 40 -25.17 -2.43 -10.18
C TRP A 40 -26.32 -2.67 -9.17
N GLU A 41 -27.58 -2.44 -9.56
CA GLU A 41 -28.76 -2.61 -8.70
C GLU A 41 -28.68 -1.79 -7.38
N LEU A 42 -28.13 -0.58 -7.49
CA LEU A 42 -28.00 0.38 -6.40
C LEU A 42 -29.08 1.45 -6.47
N PRO A 43 -29.49 2.03 -5.32
CA PRO A 43 -30.38 3.18 -5.33
C PRO A 43 -29.69 4.36 -6.03
N PRO A 44 -30.46 5.26 -6.67
CA PRO A 44 -29.89 6.44 -7.31
C PRO A 44 -29.18 7.32 -6.27
N LEU A 45 -28.03 7.88 -6.64
CA LEU A 45 -27.33 8.88 -5.83
C LEU A 45 -28.10 10.20 -5.85
N PRO A 46 -27.94 11.05 -4.82
CA PRO A 46 -28.66 12.33 -4.78
C PRO A 46 -28.19 13.26 -5.91
N GLU A 47 -29.08 14.10 -6.45
CA GLU A 47 -28.74 14.95 -7.61
C GLU A 47 -27.59 15.93 -7.34
N VAL A 48 -27.35 16.31 -6.08
CA VAL A 48 -26.19 17.10 -5.67
C VAL A 48 -24.85 16.40 -6.00
N PHE A 49 -24.80 15.07 -5.99
CA PHE A 49 -23.63 14.31 -6.42
C PHE A 49 -23.34 14.55 -7.89
N TYR A 50 -24.36 14.43 -8.75
CA TYR A 50 -24.18 14.68 -10.19
C TYR A 50 -23.86 16.15 -10.48
N ASP A 51 -24.50 17.09 -9.77
CA ASP A 51 -24.18 18.51 -9.87
C ASP A 51 -22.75 18.85 -9.43
N PHE A 52 -22.18 18.10 -8.48
CA PHE A 52 -20.77 18.20 -8.12
C PHE A 52 -19.85 17.81 -9.28
N PHE A 53 -20.15 16.73 -10.00
CA PHE A 53 -19.38 16.33 -11.18
C PHE A 53 -19.61 17.23 -12.40
N ARG A 54 -20.80 17.86 -12.51
CA ARG A 54 -21.04 18.98 -13.45
C ARG A 54 -20.23 20.23 -13.13
N TRP A 55 -19.76 20.36 -11.89
CA TRP A 55 -18.82 21.42 -11.54
C TRP A 55 -17.40 21.02 -11.94
N HIS A 56 -16.89 19.87 -11.49
CA HIS A 56 -15.59 19.33 -11.91
C HIS A 56 -15.60 17.79 -11.86
N ASN A 57 -15.06 17.13 -12.89
CA ASN A 57 -15.01 15.67 -13.00
C ASN A 57 -13.83 15.06 -12.22
N GLY A 58 -13.77 15.36 -10.92
CA GLY A 58 -12.70 14.89 -10.03
C GLY A 58 -11.50 15.83 -9.92
N SER A 59 -10.47 15.34 -9.23
CA SER A 59 -9.18 16.01 -9.08
C SER A 59 -8.40 15.98 -10.39
N LYS A 60 -7.55 16.99 -10.59
CA LYS A 60 -6.63 17.02 -11.73
C LYS A 60 -5.56 15.94 -11.56
N THR A 61 -5.15 15.33 -12.66
CA THR A 61 -4.04 14.38 -12.71
C THR A 61 -2.72 15.12 -12.92
N ALA A 62 -1.76 14.92 -12.01
CA ALA A 62 -0.35 15.28 -12.19
C ALA A 62 0.42 14.12 -12.86
N THR A 63 1.75 14.24 -13.01
CA THR A 63 2.58 13.32 -13.80
C THR A 63 2.37 11.83 -13.49
N TYR A 64 2.04 11.48 -12.24
CA TYR A 64 1.83 10.08 -11.82
C TYR A 64 0.69 9.85 -10.79
N SER A 65 -0.03 10.88 -10.35
CA SER A 65 -1.07 10.77 -9.31
C SER A 65 -2.14 11.84 -9.44
N LEU A 66 -3.29 11.62 -8.80
CA LEU A 66 -4.27 12.68 -8.58
C LEU A 66 -3.72 13.72 -7.60
N VAL A 67 -4.11 14.98 -7.80
CA VAL A 67 -3.77 16.07 -6.91
C VAL A 67 -4.80 16.14 -5.78
N ASP A 68 -4.31 16.22 -4.55
CA ASP A 68 -5.17 16.34 -3.38
C ASP A 68 -5.95 17.64 -3.41
N PHE A 69 -7.25 17.53 -3.15
CA PHE A 69 -8.19 18.63 -3.21
C PHE A 69 -8.68 19.02 -1.81
N PHE A 70 -9.09 18.07 -0.97
CA PHE A 70 -9.61 18.40 0.35
C PHE A 70 -9.07 17.41 1.37
N ASP A 71 -8.48 17.92 2.46
CA ASP A 71 -8.00 17.10 3.58
C ASP A 71 -6.97 16.01 3.20
N GLY A 72 -6.15 16.26 2.18
CA GLY A 72 -5.21 15.25 1.65
C GLY A 72 -5.88 14.18 0.78
N GLU A 73 -7.10 14.44 0.31
CA GLU A 73 -7.89 13.51 -0.48
C GLU A 73 -8.07 14.02 -1.89
N SER A 74 -7.98 13.09 -2.83
CA SER A 74 -8.22 13.29 -4.25
C SER A 74 -9.62 12.79 -4.63
N ILE A 75 -10.33 13.53 -5.49
CA ILE A 75 -11.64 13.10 -5.99
C ILE A 75 -11.42 12.25 -7.25
N LEU A 76 -12.00 11.06 -7.27
CA LEU A 76 -11.95 10.19 -8.45
C LEU A 76 -12.84 10.73 -9.57
N PRO A 77 -12.35 10.81 -10.83
CA PRO A 77 -13.21 11.03 -11.99
C PRO A 77 -14.27 9.93 -12.12
N LEU A 78 -15.43 10.23 -12.72
CA LEU A 78 -16.54 9.27 -12.88
C LEU A 78 -16.11 7.94 -13.54
N SER A 79 -15.20 8.01 -14.52
CA SER A 79 -14.66 6.82 -15.19
C SER A 79 -13.86 5.93 -14.25
N ASN A 80 -13.04 6.51 -13.37
CA ASN A 80 -12.27 5.78 -12.36
C ASN A 80 -13.20 5.16 -11.30
N ILE A 81 -14.27 5.87 -10.91
CA ILE A 81 -15.26 5.30 -9.99
C ILE A 81 -15.87 4.02 -10.58
N ILE A 82 -16.22 4.03 -11.88
CA ILE A 82 -16.75 2.85 -12.58
C ILE A 82 -15.72 1.72 -12.59
N SER A 83 -14.49 1.99 -13.05
CA SER A 83 -13.46 0.96 -13.16
C SER A 83 -13.13 0.33 -11.81
N ASP A 84 -12.97 1.15 -10.78
CA ASP A 84 -12.56 0.69 -9.45
C ASP A 84 -13.69 -0.12 -8.83
N LYS A 85 -14.94 0.36 -8.91
CA LYS A 85 -16.09 -0.38 -8.41
C LYS A 85 -16.24 -1.75 -9.09
N GLU A 86 -16.18 -1.80 -10.41
CA GLU A 86 -16.34 -3.06 -11.15
C GLU A 86 -15.23 -4.06 -10.81
N MET A 87 -14.00 -3.57 -10.65
CA MET A 87 -12.87 -4.38 -10.18
C MET A 87 -13.10 -4.93 -8.77
N TRP A 88 -13.51 -4.09 -7.81
CA TRP A 88 -13.74 -4.52 -6.43
C TRP A 88 -14.96 -5.45 -6.29
N ASP A 89 -16.04 -5.21 -7.05
CA ASP A 89 -17.19 -6.09 -7.09
C ASP A 89 -16.82 -7.47 -7.68
N ASP A 90 -15.94 -7.51 -8.69
CA ASP A 90 -15.40 -8.77 -9.24
C ASP A 90 -14.51 -9.50 -8.23
N HIS A 91 -13.64 -8.79 -7.50
CA HIS A 91 -12.82 -9.37 -6.44
C HIS A 91 -13.67 -9.99 -5.31
N GLU A 92 -14.77 -9.33 -4.95
CA GLU A 92 -15.75 -9.83 -3.97
C GLU A 92 -16.53 -11.06 -4.50
N ASN A 93 -16.73 -11.19 -5.82
CA ASN A 93 -17.35 -12.36 -6.44
C ASN A 93 -16.40 -13.56 -6.53
N ASN A 94 -15.11 -13.31 -6.72
CA ASN A 94 -14.09 -14.33 -6.95
C ASN A 94 -13.36 -14.78 -5.67
N ASP A 95 -13.98 -14.57 -4.50
CA ASP A 95 -13.47 -14.98 -3.18
C ASP A 95 -12.03 -14.51 -2.89
N ILE A 96 -11.63 -13.37 -3.48
CA ILE A 96 -10.32 -12.76 -3.21
C ILE A 96 -10.23 -12.35 -1.74
N PHE A 97 -11.35 -11.94 -1.14
CA PHE A 97 -11.49 -11.60 0.28
C PHE A 97 -12.03 -12.75 1.13
N LYS A 98 -11.83 -14.03 0.76
CA LYS A 98 -12.34 -15.20 1.51
C LYS A 98 -11.93 -15.30 2.97
N GLU A 99 -10.92 -14.52 3.38
CA GLU A 99 -10.51 -14.40 4.79
C GLU A 99 -11.46 -13.49 5.61
N TYR A 100 -12.38 -12.80 4.93
CA TYR A 100 -13.43 -11.96 5.47
C TYR A 100 -14.80 -12.53 5.11
N GLU A 101 -15.79 -12.30 5.98
CA GLU A 101 -17.18 -12.61 5.63
C GLU A 101 -17.60 -11.76 4.43
N GLN A 102 -18.33 -12.36 3.48
CA GLN A 102 -18.80 -11.66 2.29
C GLN A 102 -19.53 -10.36 2.67
N GLY A 103 -19.19 -9.26 2.03
CA GLY A 103 -19.78 -7.94 2.29
C GLY A 103 -19.16 -7.17 3.45
N THR A 104 -18.18 -7.74 4.17
CA THR A 104 -17.53 -7.09 5.34
C THR A 104 -16.22 -6.40 4.99
N TRP A 105 -15.48 -6.93 4.01
CA TRP A 105 -14.28 -6.28 3.49
C TRP A 105 -14.64 -5.20 2.46
N TRP A 106 -15.31 -5.64 1.39
CA TRP A 106 -15.94 -4.80 0.38
C TRP A 106 -17.43 -5.11 0.34
N ASN A 107 -18.28 -4.10 0.19
CA ASN A 107 -19.70 -4.32 0.02
C ASN A 107 -20.12 -3.79 -1.35
N LYS A 108 -20.88 -4.59 -2.11
CA LYS A 108 -21.37 -4.19 -3.44
C LYS A 108 -22.29 -2.96 -3.40
N ALA A 109 -22.84 -2.62 -2.23
CA ALA A 109 -23.57 -1.38 -1.99
C ALA A 109 -22.69 -0.12 -1.92
N TRP A 110 -21.37 -0.27 -1.94
CA TRP A 110 -20.44 0.84 -1.82
C TRP A 110 -19.99 1.35 -3.20
N ILE A 111 -19.83 2.66 -3.30
CA ILE A 111 -19.34 3.36 -4.49
C ILE A 111 -18.11 4.17 -4.08
N PRO A 112 -16.90 3.86 -4.58
CA PRO A 112 -15.72 4.66 -4.28
C PRO A 112 -15.84 6.03 -4.95
N PHE A 113 -15.41 7.10 -4.32
CA PHE A 113 -15.37 8.43 -4.96
C PHE A 113 -14.20 9.31 -4.50
N LEU A 114 -13.53 8.91 -3.41
CA LEU A 114 -12.32 9.57 -2.93
C LEU A 114 -11.16 8.58 -2.96
N TYR A 115 -10.04 9.02 -3.52
CA TYR A 115 -8.74 8.40 -3.37
C TYR A 115 -7.97 9.13 -2.28
N ILE A 116 -7.43 8.39 -1.33
CA ILE A 116 -6.64 8.94 -0.24
C ILE A 116 -5.26 8.28 -0.35
N PRO A 117 -4.16 9.07 -0.44
CA PRO A 117 -2.80 8.54 -0.43
C PRO A 117 -2.57 7.58 0.74
N ASP A 118 -1.61 6.68 0.59
CA ASP A 118 -1.31 5.63 1.57
C ASP A 118 -2.44 4.60 1.80
N TRP A 119 -3.18 4.28 0.73
CA TRP A 119 -4.05 3.10 0.64
C TRP A 119 -5.37 3.22 1.43
N TRP A 120 -5.96 4.41 1.42
CA TRP A 120 -7.29 4.64 1.98
C TRP A 120 -8.29 4.96 0.85
N VAL A 121 -9.54 4.53 0.97
CA VAL A 121 -10.62 4.95 0.05
C VAL A 121 -11.82 5.46 0.81
N GLY A 122 -12.38 6.55 0.28
CA GLY A 122 -13.68 7.05 0.68
C GLY A 122 -14.76 6.48 -0.24
N VAL A 123 -15.75 5.80 0.36
CA VAL A 123 -16.91 5.25 -0.37
C VAL A 123 -18.21 5.90 0.10
N ILE A 124 -19.19 5.98 -0.79
CA ILE A 124 -20.60 6.19 -0.44
C ILE A 124 -21.22 4.83 -0.17
N ASP A 125 -21.73 4.63 1.05
CA ASP A 125 -22.53 3.46 1.41
C ASP A 125 -23.99 3.70 1.07
N THR A 126 -24.38 3.28 -0.13
CA THR A 126 -25.69 3.61 -0.72
C THR A 126 -26.88 2.97 -0.01
N LYS A 127 -26.65 1.93 0.80
CA LYS A 127 -27.71 1.20 1.51
C LYS A 127 -27.58 1.29 3.04
N GLY A 128 -26.55 1.94 3.56
CA GLY A 128 -26.31 2.05 5.00
C GLY A 128 -25.92 0.71 5.62
N CYS A 129 -25.26 -0.16 4.84
CA CYS A 129 -24.89 -1.51 5.26
C CYS A 129 -23.88 -1.50 6.42
N PHE A 130 -23.18 -0.39 6.66
CA PHE A 130 -22.22 -0.24 7.75
C PHE A 130 -22.79 0.58 8.92
N GLY A 131 -23.77 0.01 9.66
CA GLY A 131 -24.19 0.50 10.98
C GLY A 131 -24.79 1.91 11.09
N GLY A 132 -25.07 2.59 9.96
CA GLY A 132 -25.58 3.94 9.91
C GLY A 132 -26.68 4.13 8.86
N LYS A 133 -26.68 5.23 8.11
CA LYS A 133 -27.77 5.57 7.17
C LYS A 133 -27.33 5.40 5.71
N ALA A 134 -28.29 5.09 4.85
CA ALA A 134 -28.07 5.09 3.40
C ALA A 134 -27.56 6.46 2.92
N GLY A 135 -26.53 6.45 2.08
CA GLY A 135 -25.88 7.65 1.55
C GLY A 135 -24.73 8.19 2.41
N GLN A 136 -24.41 7.55 3.54
CA GLN A 136 -23.28 7.91 4.38
C GLN A 136 -21.94 7.71 3.66
N ILE A 137 -20.93 8.46 4.06
CA ILE A 137 -19.57 8.34 3.55
C ILE A 137 -18.73 7.57 4.55
N LEU A 138 -18.12 6.48 4.09
CA LEU A 138 -17.18 5.69 4.86
C LEU A 138 -15.75 6.00 4.42
N GLY A 139 -14.80 5.94 5.34
CA GLY A 139 -13.37 5.91 5.04
C GLY A 139 -12.71 4.71 5.71
N PHE A 140 -11.78 4.06 5.01
CA PHE A 140 -11.02 2.94 5.54
C PHE A 140 -9.71 2.68 4.80
N ASP A 141 -8.79 2.04 5.51
CA ASP A 141 -7.53 1.49 5.02
C ASP A 141 -7.75 0.14 4.31
N PHE A 142 -7.22 -0.04 3.10
CA PHE A 142 -7.22 -1.32 2.38
C PHE A 142 -6.27 -2.38 2.96
N LYS A 143 -5.44 -2.06 3.95
CA LYS A 143 -4.55 -3.05 4.59
C LYS A 143 -5.18 -3.73 5.79
N SER A 144 -6.22 -3.13 6.38
CA SER A 144 -6.92 -3.73 7.50
C SER A 144 -8.43 -3.47 7.44
N ALA A 145 -9.23 -4.54 7.55
CA ALA A 145 -10.69 -4.46 7.55
C ALA A 145 -11.22 -3.61 8.69
N GLU A 146 -10.36 -3.35 9.68
CA GLU A 146 -10.66 -2.94 11.04
C GLU A 146 -10.72 -1.42 11.21
N GLY A 147 -10.37 -0.63 10.18
CA GLY A 147 -10.37 0.84 10.20
C GLY A 147 -11.59 1.53 9.58
N LYS A 148 -12.69 0.81 9.32
CA LYS A 148 -13.89 1.39 8.70
C LYS A 148 -14.60 2.36 9.63
N THR A 149 -14.72 3.61 9.19
CA THR A 149 -15.38 4.69 9.94
C THR A 149 -16.42 5.37 9.08
N ILE A 150 -17.57 5.71 9.68
CA ILE A 150 -18.52 6.65 9.07
C ILE A 150 -17.93 8.05 9.28
N ARG A 151 -17.53 8.69 8.20
CA ARG A 151 -16.95 10.03 8.23
C ARG A 151 -18.00 11.12 8.09
N HIS A 152 -19.01 10.90 7.24
CA HIS A 152 -20.10 11.85 7.06
C HIS A 152 -21.43 11.12 6.95
N GLU A 153 -22.49 11.71 7.52
CA GLU A 153 -23.84 11.12 7.47
C GLU A 153 -24.45 11.13 6.07
N SER A 154 -23.97 12.02 5.18
CA SER A 154 -24.37 12.08 3.77
C SER A 154 -23.34 12.81 2.91
N PHE A 155 -23.50 12.73 1.59
CA PHE A 155 -22.70 13.51 0.63
C PHE A 155 -22.85 15.02 0.82
N GLU A 156 -24.06 15.50 1.08
CA GLU A 156 -24.34 16.91 1.42
C GLU A 156 -23.54 17.33 2.66
N LYS A 157 -23.51 16.49 3.69
CA LYS A 157 -22.80 16.82 4.93
C LYS A 157 -21.29 16.89 4.74
N TRP A 158 -20.74 16.10 3.83
CA TRP A 158 -19.36 16.22 3.39
C TRP A 158 -19.10 17.56 2.70
N LEU A 159 -19.94 17.96 1.73
CA LEU A 159 -19.83 19.26 1.06
C LEU A 159 -19.96 20.46 2.03
N GLU A 160 -20.90 20.39 2.98
CA GLU A 160 -21.06 21.40 4.04
C GLU A 160 -19.79 21.53 4.89
N THR A 161 -19.15 20.40 5.22
CA THR A 161 -17.91 20.37 5.98
C THR A 161 -16.79 21.05 5.19
N MET A 162 -16.65 20.74 3.90
CA MET A 162 -15.68 21.37 3.02
C MET A 162 -15.85 22.89 2.94
N LEU A 163 -17.10 23.35 2.77
CA LEU A 163 -17.44 24.77 2.75
C LEU A 163 -17.09 25.46 4.07
N ALA A 164 -17.40 24.82 5.19
CA ALA A 164 -17.11 25.38 6.50
C ALA A 164 -15.59 25.51 6.74
N PHE A 165 -14.81 24.51 6.32
CA PHE A 165 -13.35 24.53 6.37
C PHE A 165 -12.78 25.64 5.51
N LYS A 166 -13.34 25.83 4.31
CA LYS A 166 -12.92 26.88 3.38
C LYS A 166 -13.13 28.26 3.97
N LYS A 167 -14.34 28.50 4.49
CA LYS A 167 -14.73 29.77 5.13
C LYS A 167 -13.93 30.06 6.39
N ALA A 168 -13.49 29.03 7.09
CA ALA A 168 -12.62 29.14 8.26
C ALA A 168 -11.13 29.37 7.89
N GLY A 169 -10.77 29.38 6.60
CA GLY A 169 -9.39 29.56 6.14
C GLY A 169 -8.47 28.37 6.45
N LEU A 170 -9.04 27.18 6.64
CA LEU A 170 -8.30 25.95 6.99
C LEU A 170 -7.93 25.10 5.79
N LEU A 171 -8.40 25.49 4.61
CA LEU A 171 -7.94 24.94 3.35
C LEU A 171 -6.71 25.74 2.94
N TYR A 172 -5.54 25.15 3.23
CA TYR A 172 -4.20 25.50 2.77
C TYR A 172 -3.47 26.64 3.49
N THR A 173 -2.19 26.40 3.81
CA THR A 173 -1.18 27.45 4.05
C THR A 173 0.10 27.12 3.29
N ALA A 174 0.58 28.12 2.54
CA ALA A 174 1.88 28.28 1.88
C ALA A 174 2.37 27.17 0.92
N GLN A 175 2.81 27.61 -0.26
CA GLN A 175 3.52 26.82 -1.24
C GLN A 175 4.89 26.45 -0.66
N ASP A 176 5.16 25.15 -0.46
CA ASP A 176 6.54 24.68 -0.38
C ASP A 176 7.16 24.89 -1.77
N GLU A 177 8.06 25.86 -1.89
CA GLU A 177 8.75 26.19 -3.14
C GLU A 177 9.59 25.01 -3.68
N GLU A 178 9.88 24.00 -2.86
CA GLU A 178 10.69 22.83 -3.23
C GLU A 178 9.85 21.63 -3.71
N THR A 179 8.63 21.44 -3.19
CA THR A 179 7.85 20.21 -3.45
C THR A 179 6.44 20.44 -4.02
N GLY A 180 5.88 21.64 -3.88
CA GLY A 180 4.53 21.96 -4.38
C GLY A 180 3.37 21.29 -3.63
N TYR A 181 3.63 20.58 -2.52
CA TYR A 181 2.58 20.00 -1.67
C TYR A 181 2.07 21.01 -0.65
N LEU A 182 0.78 20.88 -0.30
CA LEU A 182 0.11 21.74 0.68
C LEU A 182 0.00 20.96 2.00
N THR A 183 0.60 21.46 3.08
CA THR A 183 0.57 20.83 4.41
C THR A 183 -0.13 21.72 5.44
N ILE A 184 -0.73 21.09 6.46
CA ILE A 184 -1.46 21.77 7.55
C ILE A 184 -0.56 21.78 8.78
N GLU A 185 -0.15 22.97 9.23
CA GLU A 185 0.89 23.11 10.27
C GLU A 185 0.43 22.85 11.72
N GLN A 186 -0.87 22.71 12.02
CA GLN A 186 -1.31 22.59 13.43
C GLN A 186 -2.50 21.64 13.60
N GLU A 187 -2.23 20.41 14.07
CA GLU A 187 -3.26 19.43 14.46
C GLU A 187 -4.25 19.97 15.51
N ASN A 188 -3.84 20.92 16.35
CA ASN A 188 -4.64 21.44 17.45
C ASN A 188 -5.80 22.36 17.02
N THR A 189 -5.74 23.03 15.86
CA THR A 189 -6.81 23.95 15.39
C THR A 189 -7.92 23.25 14.60
N LYS A 190 -7.64 22.09 13.97
CA LYS A 190 -8.69 21.26 13.34
C LYS A 190 -9.71 20.79 14.36
N ARG A 191 -9.25 20.26 15.49
CA ARG A 191 -10.06 19.72 16.60
C ARG A 191 -11.09 20.73 17.13
N ASP A 192 -10.63 21.91 17.51
CA ASP A 192 -11.47 22.96 18.08
C ASP A 192 -12.54 23.49 17.11
N ILE A 193 -12.29 23.36 15.80
CA ILE A 193 -13.21 23.81 14.75
C ILE A 193 -14.18 22.68 14.36
N PHE A 194 -13.73 21.41 14.35
CA PHE A 194 -14.61 20.24 14.27
C PHE A 194 -15.67 20.24 15.39
N ASP A 195 -15.24 20.44 16.64
CA ASP A 195 -16.14 20.49 17.80
C ASP A 195 -17.12 21.68 17.75
N LYS A 196 -16.74 22.79 17.12
CA LYS A 196 -17.59 24.00 16.96
C LYS A 196 -18.58 23.93 15.80
N ILE A 197 -18.21 23.33 14.67
CA ILE A 197 -19.05 23.27 13.46
C ILE A 197 -20.10 22.16 13.57
N ASN A 198 -19.78 21.07 14.28
CA ASN A 198 -20.57 19.86 14.18
C ASN A 198 -20.50 19.06 15.50
N GLY A 199 -21.30 19.47 16.49
CA GLY A 199 -21.43 18.76 17.78
C GLY A 199 -21.96 17.31 17.71
N THR A 200 -22.06 16.74 16.50
CA THR A 200 -22.46 15.36 16.20
C THR A 200 -21.54 14.69 15.17
N PHE A 201 -20.38 15.25 14.83
CA PHE A 201 -19.43 14.54 13.97
C PHE A 201 -18.86 13.33 14.74
N PRO A 202 -19.08 12.09 14.28
CA PRO A 202 -18.41 10.96 14.88
C PRO A 202 -16.98 10.95 14.34
N PHE A 203 -16.09 11.72 14.97
CA PHE A 203 -14.69 11.77 14.54
C PHE A 203 -13.97 10.43 14.77
N HIS A 204 -14.54 9.58 15.61
CA HIS A 204 -14.36 8.15 15.56
C HIS A 204 -15.68 7.56 16.07
N VAL A 205 -16.49 6.90 15.23
CA VAL A 205 -17.18 5.74 15.81
C VAL A 205 -16.07 4.72 15.98
N ASP A 206 -15.44 4.76 17.15
CA ASP A 206 -14.60 3.69 17.63
C ASP A 206 -15.56 2.53 17.96
N ILE A 207 -16.13 1.89 16.92
CA ILE A 207 -17.10 0.79 17.08
C ILE A 207 -16.45 -0.45 17.68
N TRP A 208 -15.15 -0.41 17.97
CA TRP A 208 -14.44 -1.48 18.67
C TRP A 208 -14.47 -1.40 20.20
N GLN A 209 -15.01 -0.33 20.81
CA GLN A 209 -15.21 -0.35 22.27
C GLN A 209 -16.33 -1.29 22.73
N HIS A 210 -17.13 -1.87 21.83
CA HIS A 210 -18.26 -2.71 22.24
C HIS A 210 -18.19 -4.19 21.84
N ARG A 211 -17.07 -4.70 21.27
CA ARG A 211 -16.81 -6.15 21.14
C ARG A 211 -15.33 -6.59 21.18
N ARG A 212 -14.56 -6.15 22.18
CA ARG A 212 -13.59 -7.07 22.79
C ARG A 212 -14.19 -7.52 24.13
N LYS A 213 -14.09 -8.83 24.42
CA LYS A 213 -14.07 -9.27 25.83
C LYS A 213 -13.11 -8.32 26.55
N ALA A 214 -13.50 -7.80 27.70
CA ALA A 214 -12.66 -7.00 28.56
C ALA A 214 -11.39 -7.76 28.98
N SER A 215 -10.42 -7.93 28.09
CA SER A 215 -9.05 -8.25 28.44
C SER A 215 -8.37 -6.91 28.59
N SER A 216 -7.91 -6.59 29.80
CA SER A 216 -6.92 -5.55 30.00
C SER A 216 -5.68 -5.84 29.15
N GLU A 217 -4.88 -4.81 28.85
CA GLU A 217 -3.51 -5.01 28.34
C GLU A 217 -2.81 -6.06 29.20
N ASN A 218 -2.18 -7.04 28.54
CA ASN A 218 -1.41 -8.04 29.27
C ASN A 218 -0.13 -7.37 29.78
N PRO A 219 0.03 -7.17 31.10
CA PRO A 219 1.13 -6.38 31.65
C PRO A 219 2.50 -7.05 31.42
N HIS A 220 2.52 -8.33 31.06
CA HIS A 220 3.75 -9.06 30.77
C HIS A 220 4.32 -8.76 29.37
N TRP A 221 3.59 -8.09 28.48
CA TRP A 221 4.12 -7.68 27.17
C TRP A 221 5.32 -6.75 27.29
N GLN A 222 5.24 -5.75 28.17
CA GLN A 222 6.34 -4.83 28.40
C GLN A 222 7.57 -5.56 28.95
N THR A 223 7.36 -6.54 29.84
CA THR A 223 8.45 -7.37 30.37
C THR A 223 9.04 -8.27 29.27
N LEU A 224 8.22 -8.84 28.40
CA LEU A 224 8.68 -9.65 27.26
C LEU A 224 9.53 -8.81 26.31
N GLU A 225 9.06 -7.63 25.92
CA GLU A 225 9.80 -6.70 25.06
C GLU A 225 11.15 -6.32 25.66
N GLN A 226 11.17 -5.90 26.93
CA GLN A 226 12.41 -5.57 27.64
C GLN A 226 13.35 -6.78 27.73
N SER A 227 12.83 -7.98 27.95
CA SER A 227 13.64 -9.20 28.01
C SER A 227 14.30 -9.49 26.66
N ILE A 228 13.57 -9.34 25.56
CA ILE A 228 14.11 -9.51 24.20
C ILE A 228 15.15 -8.42 23.89
N GLN A 229 14.85 -7.15 24.19
CA GLN A 229 15.77 -6.02 23.98
C GLN A 229 17.09 -6.20 24.76
N ASN A 230 17.01 -6.69 26.00
CA ASN A 230 18.16 -6.94 26.86
C ASN A 230 18.84 -8.30 26.59
N GLN A 231 18.36 -9.07 25.60
CA GLN A 231 18.81 -10.44 25.31
C GLN A 231 18.69 -11.42 26.48
N ASP A 232 17.80 -11.15 27.43
CA ASP A 232 17.41 -12.07 28.50
C ASP A 232 16.38 -13.07 27.97
N PHE A 233 16.85 -13.95 27.07
CA PHE A 233 15.99 -14.92 26.40
C PHE A 233 15.45 -15.98 27.36
N GLU A 234 16.13 -16.26 28.47
CA GLU A 234 15.60 -17.20 29.47
C GLU A 234 14.37 -16.62 30.19
N ASN A 235 14.37 -15.33 30.53
CA ASN A 235 13.17 -14.68 31.04
C ASN A 235 12.07 -14.61 29.97
N ALA A 236 12.41 -14.26 28.73
CA ALA A 236 11.46 -14.23 27.61
C ALA A 236 10.81 -15.62 27.38
N LYS A 237 11.60 -16.70 27.36
CA LYS A 237 11.10 -18.09 27.28
C LYS A 237 10.17 -18.42 28.45
N SER A 238 10.59 -18.10 29.67
CA SER A 238 9.79 -18.34 30.89
C SER A 238 8.42 -17.66 30.82
N LEU A 239 8.33 -16.44 30.29
CA LEU A 239 7.04 -15.74 30.09
C LEU A 239 6.12 -16.47 29.10
N ILE A 240 6.68 -17.02 28.01
CA ILE A 240 5.92 -17.79 27.00
C ILE A 240 5.52 -19.17 27.54
N GLU A 241 6.46 -19.91 28.12
CA GLU A 241 6.24 -21.26 28.66
C GLU A 241 5.26 -21.27 29.84
N SER A 242 5.29 -20.24 30.68
CA SER A 242 4.31 -20.06 31.76
C SER A 242 2.96 -19.52 31.30
N SER A 243 2.77 -19.33 29.97
CA SER A 243 1.56 -18.75 29.37
C SER A 243 1.21 -17.35 29.90
N LYS A 244 2.18 -16.62 30.46
CA LYS A 244 2.03 -15.21 30.87
C LYS A 244 1.92 -14.31 29.65
N VAL A 245 2.57 -14.66 28.55
CA VAL A 245 2.30 -14.13 27.21
C VAL A 245 2.05 -15.32 26.30
N GLY A 246 0.94 -15.35 25.56
CA GLY A 246 0.67 -16.44 24.63
C GLY A 246 1.69 -16.47 23.49
N LEU A 247 2.10 -17.67 23.06
CA LEU A 247 3.07 -17.86 21.95
C LEU A 247 2.68 -17.08 20.68
N ASN A 248 1.38 -17.02 20.40
CA ASN A 248 0.79 -16.32 19.26
C ASN A 248 -0.10 -15.15 19.69
N GLU A 249 0.04 -14.68 20.93
CA GLU A 249 -0.66 -13.50 21.39
C GLU A 249 -0.24 -12.31 20.54
N GLN A 250 -1.18 -11.49 20.09
CA GLN A 250 -0.87 -10.26 19.38
C GLN A 250 -0.99 -9.09 20.35
N ASN A 251 0.02 -8.23 20.42
CA ASN A 251 -0.07 -7.02 21.23
C ASN A 251 -0.98 -6.00 20.53
N LEU A 252 -2.26 -6.00 20.88
CA LEU A 252 -3.25 -5.14 20.25
C LEU A 252 -3.28 -3.71 20.81
N TYR A 253 -2.37 -3.38 21.74
CA TYR A 253 -2.26 -2.07 22.39
C TYR A 253 -1.12 -1.21 21.82
N ILE A 254 -0.36 -1.75 20.87
CA ILE A 254 0.65 -1.03 20.09
C ILE A 254 0.24 -0.98 18.61
N MET A 255 0.67 0.06 17.90
CA MET A 255 0.28 0.31 16.51
C MET A 255 0.66 -0.86 15.60
N GLU A 256 1.83 -1.45 15.82
CA GLU A 256 2.43 -2.49 14.98
C GLU A 256 1.71 -3.84 15.13
N ARG A 257 0.99 -4.08 16.22
CA ARG A 257 0.26 -5.33 16.48
C ARG A 257 1.13 -6.59 16.33
N LEU A 258 2.22 -6.65 17.09
CA LEU A 258 3.22 -7.71 16.96
C LEU A 258 2.84 -8.96 17.77
N THR A 259 3.16 -10.14 17.23
CA THR A 259 3.28 -11.39 18.01
C THR A 259 4.68 -11.52 18.61
N PRO A 260 4.94 -12.41 19.59
CA PRO A 260 6.28 -12.62 20.13
C PRO A 260 7.32 -12.88 19.03
N LEU A 261 6.95 -13.64 17.99
CA LEU A 261 7.82 -13.92 16.85
C LEU A 261 8.14 -12.66 16.04
N LEU A 262 7.12 -11.87 15.70
CA LEU A 262 7.31 -10.64 14.93
C LEU A 262 8.08 -9.58 15.74
N LEU A 263 7.86 -9.52 17.06
CA LEU A 263 8.63 -8.67 17.96
C LEU A 263 10.11 -9.07 17.98
N ALA A 264 10.41 -10.36 18.14
CA ALA A 264 11.77 -10.86 18.13
C ALA A 264 12.50 -10.54 16.81
N LEU A 265 11.82 -10.71 15.67
CA LEU A 265 12.36 -10.39 14.35
C LEU A 265 12.59 -8.88 14.16
N ASN A 266 11.66 -8.03 14.62
CA ASN A 266 11.84 -6.57 14.56
C ASN A 266 13.02 -6.09 15.43
N LEU A 267 13.20 -6.71 16.60
CA LEU A 267 14.31 -6.41 17.51
C LEU A 267 15.61 -7.13 17.17
N GLN A 268 15.68 -7.82 16.02
CA GLN A 268 16.87 -8.56 15.56
C GLN A 268 17.34 -9.66 16.53
N ALA A 269 16.45 -10.15 17.39
CA ALA A 269 16.69 -11.23 18.33
C ALA A 269 16.51 -12.60 17.64
N PHE A 270 17.30 -12.86 16.60
CA PHE A 270 17.05 -13.99 15.69
C PHE A 270 17.18 -15.37 16.34
N SER A 271 18.03 -15.53 17.36
CA SER A 271 18.13 -16.78 18.12
C SER A 271 16.85 -17.07 18.93
N PHE A 272 16.22 -16.04 19.49
CA PHE A 272 14.92 -16.17 20.16
C PHE A 272 13.79 -16.38 19.15
N ALA A 273 13.83 -15.69 18.00
CA ALA A 273 12.90 -15.95 16.91
C ALA A 273 12.97 -17.40 16.41
N GLN A 274 14.18 -17.97 16.27
CA GLN A 274 14.36 -19.39 15.94
C GLN A 274 13.67 -20.28 16.98
N TRP A 275 13.90 -20.04 18.27
CA TRP A 275 13.25 -20.82 19.32
C TRP A 275 11.72 -20.74 19.24
N LEU A 276 11.16 -19.54 19.02
CA LEU A 276 9.71 -19.36 18.85
C LEU A 276 9.15 -20.13 17.65
N ILE A 277 9.87 -20.15 16.53
CA ILE A 277 9.49 -20.96 15.34
C ILE A 277 9.47 -22.45 15.70
N GLU A 278 10.50 -22.95 16.40
CA GLU A 278 10.58 -24.34 16.85
C GLU A 278 9.50 -24.70 17.89
N GLN A 279 9.00 -23.73 18.65
CA GLN A 279 7.85 -23.92 19.55
C GLN A 279 6.49 -23.91 18.83
N GLY A 280 6.46 -23.71 17.51
CA GLY A 280 5.22 -23.70 16.72
C GLY A 280 4.51 -22.35 16.72
N ALA A 281 5.26 -21.23 16.80
CA ALA A 281 4.69 -19.92 16.57
C ALA A 281 4.00 -19.84 15.19
N ASP A 282 2.90 -19.11 15.08
CA ASP A 282 2.16 -18.92 13.84
C ASP A 282 2.97 -18.09 12.85
N LEU A 283 3.52 -18.77 11.85
CA LEU A 283 4.36 -18.18 10.81
C LEU A 283 3.58 -17.31 9.83
N ASN A 284 2.25 -17.45 9.80
CA ASN A 284 1.35 -16.67 8.93
C ASN A 284 0.75 -15.45 9.63
N ALA A 285 0.92 -15.31 10.95
CA ALA A 285 0.49 -14.12 11.68
C ALA A 285 1.14 -12.88 11.06
N LYS A 286 0.33 -11.83 10.87
CA LYS A 286 0.73 -10.58 10.23
C LYS A 286 0.69 -9.43 11.25
N ASP A 287 1.64 -8.51 11.13
CA ASP A 287 1.57 -7.21 11.78
C ASP A 287 0.49 -6.32 11.12
N CYS A 288 0.29 -5.10 11.64
CA CYS A 288 -0.69 -4.16 11.08
C CYS A 288 -0.40 -3.73 9.62
N TYR A 289 0.83 -3.94 9.14
CA TYR A 289 1.25 -3.64 7.77
C TYR A 289 1.11 -4.84 6.83
N GLY A 290 0.65 -5.99 7.33
CA GLY A 290 0.53 -7.23 6.56
C GLY A 290 1.81 -8.06 6.47
N PHE A 291 2.87 -7.73 7.22
CA PHE A 291 4.12 -8.48 7.21
C PHE A 291 4.10 -9.64 8.21
N ASN A 292 4.40 -10.83 7.70
CA ASN A 292 4.59 -12.04 8.49
C ASN A 292 6.08 -12.34 8.74
N ALA A 293 6.38 -13.48 9.38
CA ALA A 293 7.75 -13.88 9.72
C ALA A 293 8.69 -13.92 8.50
N PHE A 294 8.26 -14.52 7.38
CA PHE A 294 9.04 -14.57 6.14
C PHE A 294 9.36 -13.16 5.61
N SER A 295 8.37 -12.26 5.59
CA SER A 295 8.57 -10.87 5.19
C SER A 295 9.60 -10.16 6.06
N LYS A 296 9.55 -10.33 7.38
CA LYS A 296 10.52 -9.74 8.32
C LYS A 296 11.93 -10.29 8.12
N ILE A 297 12.08 -11.61 7.95
CA ILE A 297 13.36 -12.28 7.67
C ILE A 297 13.95 -11.78 6.34
N LYS A 298 13.12 -11.66 5.30
CA LYS A 298 13.54 -11.09 4.01
C LYS A 298 14.04 -9.66 4.15
N SER A 299 13.31 -8.81 4.87
CA SER A 299 13.74 -7.41 5.13
C SER A 299 15.04 -7.36 5.92
N ALA A 300 15.19 -8.19 6.94
CA ALA A 300 16.44 -8.31 7.71
C ALA A 300 17.62 -8.69 6.83
N TYR A 301 17.44 -9.62 5.88
CA TYR A 301 18.47 -10.00 4.91
C TYR A 301 18.82 -8.84 3.97
N ALA A 302 17.82 -8.18 3.39
CA ALA A 302 18.03 -7.02 2.51
C ALA A 302 18.79 -5.89 3.21
N SER A 303 18.53 -5.69 4.51
CA SER A 303 19.23 -4.71 5.35
C SER A 303 20.54 -5.23 5.97
N LYS A 304 21.04 -6.41 5.56
CA LYS A 304 22.27 -7.05 6.06
C LYS A 304 22.31 -7.31 7.57
N GLN A 305 21.14 -7.44 8.20
CA GLN A 305 21.01 -7.83 9.62
C GLN A 305 21.23 -9.33 9.81
N ILE A 306 20.94 -10.12 8.77
CA ILE A 306 21.29 -11.55 8.67
C ILE A 306 22.02 -11.82 7.36
N ASN A 307 22.94 -12.80 7.38
CA ASN A 307 23.71 -13.21 6.21
C ASN A 307 23.31 -14.58 5.63
N ASN A 308 22.52 -15.36 6.38
CA ASN A 308 22.15 -16.73 6.01
C ASN A 308 20.63 -16.87 5.94
N ILE A 309 20.02 -16.25 4.93
CA ILE A 309 18.56 -16.32 4.76
C ILE A 309 18.08 -17.74 4.41
N SER A 310 18.89 -18.54 3.71
CA SER A 310 18.52 -19.91 3.35
C SER A 310 18.28 -20.79 4.59
N PHE A 311 19.07 -20.63 5.66
CA PHE A 311 18.80 -21.28 6.95
C PHE A 311 17.41 -20.94 7.50
N TYR A 312 17.04 -19.65 7.55
CA TYR A 312 15.73 -19.24 8.06
C TYR A 312 14.59 -19.71 7.15
N ILE A 313 14.80 -19.73 5.84
CA ILE A 313 13.83 -20.28 4.90
C ILE A 313 13.59 -21.76 5.20
N GLU A 314 14.64 -22.57 5.31
CA GLU A 314 14.50 -23.99 5.66
C GLU A 314 13.85 -24.18 7.03
N LEU A 315 14.19 -23.34 8.01
CA LEU A 315 13.58 -23.37 9.33
C LEU A 315 12.06 -23.11 9.25
N LEU A 316 11.62 -22.10 8.50
CA LEU A 316 10.20 -21.82 8.30
C LEU A 316 9.48 -22.98 7.60
N LEU A 317 10.06 -23.50 6.51
CA LEU A 317 9.48 -24.63 5.75
C LEU A 317 9.36 -25.89 6.61
N ALA A 318 10.40 -26.21 7.39
CA ALA A 318 10.41 -27.35 8.30
C ALA A 318 9.35 -27.24 9.41
N ASN A 319 8.97 -26.00 9.78
CA ASN A 319 7.93 -25.71 10.77
C ASN A 319 6.58 -25.35 10.12
N GLY A 320 6.34 -25.80 8.89
CA GLY A 320 5.00 -25.80 8.28
C GLY A 320 4.63 -24.52 7.54
N TYR A 321 5.56 -23.59 7.32
CA TYR A 321 5.31 -22.46 6.42
C TYR A 321 5.08 -22.97 4.99
N GLN A 322 3.98 -22.53 4.37
CA GLN A 322 3.61 -22.90 3.01
C GLN A 322 3.59 -21.65 2.13
N PRO A 323 4.73 -21.27 1.52
CA PRO A 323 4.77 -20.12 0.64
C PRO A 323 3.93 -20.35 -0.62
N LYS A 324 3.47 -19.25 -1.22
CA LYS A 324 2.65 -19.29 -2.43
C LYS A 324 3.26 -18.39 -3.48
N ASP A 325 3.29 -18.90 -4.71
CA ASP A 325 3.59 -18.10 -5.88
C ASP A 325 2.52 -17.05 -6.10
N PHE A 326 2.92 -15.89 -6.61
CA PHE A 326 2.04 -14.74 -6.78
C PHE A 326 2.17 -14.23 -8.22
N PHE A 327 1.05 -14.06 -8.92
CA PHE A 327 1.03 -13.73 -10.36
C PHE A 327 1.92 -14.64 -11.24
N GLY A 328 2.04 -15.91 -10.88
CA GLY A 328 2.90 -16.88 -11.58
C GLY A 328 4.40 -16.62 -11.43
N VAL A 329 4.79 -15.76 -10.48
CA VAL A 329 6.16 -15.53 -10.04
C VAL A 329 6.44 -16.39 -8.81
N HIS A 330 7.58 -17.07 -8.83
CA HIS A 330 8.00 -17.94 -7.73
C HIS A 330 8.22 -17.11 -6.45
N TRP A 331 7.73 -17.59 -5.30
CA TRP A 331 7.78 -16.85 -4.02
C TRP A 331 9.19 -16.45 -3.55
N LEU A 332 10.25 -17.11 -4.03
CA LEU A 332 11.66 -16.74 -3.76
C LEU A 332 12.20 -15.61 -4.65
N ALA A 333 11.45 -15.13 -5.64
CA ALA A 333 11.91 -14.06 -6.53
C ALA A 333 12.42 -12.81 -5.77
N PRO A 334 11.71 -12.29 -4.74
CA PRO A 334 12.21 -11.16 -3.97
C PRO A 334 13.50 -11.47 -3.18
N VAL A 335 13.74 -12.73 -2.80
CA VAL A 335 14.98 -13.13 -2.13
C VAL A 335 16.13 -13.13 -3.13
N SER A 336 15.90 -13.61 -4.35
CA SER A 336 16.91 -13.61 -5.41
C SER A 336 17.31 -12.20 -5.85
N GLU A 337 16.36 -11.26 -5.91
CA GLU A 337 16.65 -9.85 -6.21
C GLU A 337 17.56 -9.24 -5.12
N ASN A 338 17.22 -9.47 -3.85
CA ASN A 338 18.05 -9.04 -2.74
C ASN A 338 19.46 -9.68 -2.79
N ALA A 339 19.54 -10.97 -3.10
CA ALA A 339 20.82 -11.67 -3.23
C ALA A 339 21.70 -11.07 -4.33
N ILE A 340 21.12 -10.67 -5.47
CA ILE A 340 21.82 -10.00 -6.56
C ILE A 340 22.33 -8.62 -6.13
N ASN A 341 21.48 -7.82 -5.47
CA ASN A 341 21.86 -6.51 -4.95
C ASN A 341 22.97 -6.59 -3.90
N LEU A 342 23.02 -7.68 -3.15
CA LEU A 342 24.03 -7.96 -2.12
C LEU A 342 25.26 -8.71 -2.64
N GLU A 343 25.27 -9.13 -3.91
CA GLU A 343 26.27 -10.04 -4.52
C GLU A 343 26.42 -11.38 -3.78
N ASP A 344 25.36 -11.86 -3.14
CA ASP A 344 25.30 -13.15 -2.46
C ASP A 344 24.86 -14.25 -3.42
N PHE A 345 25.79 -14.71 -4.24
CA PHE A 345 25.51 -15.74 -5.24
C PHE A 345 25.20 -17.12 -4.64
N ASN A 346 25.56 -17.37 -3.38
CA ASN A 346 25.19 -18.61 -2.69
C ASN A 346 23.67 -18.64 -2.42
N THR A 347 23.10 -17.52 -1.97
CA THR A 347 21.65 -17.40 -1.81
C THR A 347 20.93 -17.41 -3.15
N LEU A 348 21.52 -16.83 -4.20
CA LEU A 348 20.97 -16.96 -5.56
C LEU A 348 20.93 -18.43 -6.00
N ASP A 349 22.04 -19.17 -5.84
CA ASP A 349 22.12 -20.59 -6.17
C ASP A 349 21.12 -21.43 -5.38
N TYR A 350 20.95 -21.11 -4.09
CA TYR A 350 19.89 -21.70 -3.28
C TYR A 350 18.51 -21.47 -3.90
N CYS A 351 18.17 -20.24 -4.29
CA CYS A 351 16.86 -19.94 -4.90
C CYS A 351 16.64 -20.71 -6.20
N LEU A 352 17.66 -20.77 -7.07
CA LEU A 352 17.61 -21.54 -8.33
C LEU A 352 17.42 -23.04 -8.05
N SER A 353 18.12 -23.59 -7.05
CA SER A 353 17.97 -25.00 -6.64
C SER A 353 16.58 -25.35 -6.13
N LYS A 354 15.81 -24.35 -5.66
CA LYS A 354 14.42 -24.48 -5.22
C LYS A 354 13.39 -24.30 -6.33
N GLY A 355 13.83 -24.18 -7.59
CA GLY A 355 12.96 -24.11 -8.76
C GLY A 355 12.61 -22.69 -9.22
N LEU A 356 13.30 -21.66 -8.70
CA LEU A 356 13.20 -20.32 -9.28
C LEU A 356 13.75 -20.35 -10.72
N ASP A 357 12.91 -19.99 -11.68
CA ASP A 357 13.33 -19.82 -13.06
C ASP A 357 14.07 -18.48 -13.24
N ILE A 358 15.37 -18.55 -13.54
CA ILE A 358 16.22 -17.37 -13.77
C ILE A 358 15.76 -16.52 -14.98
N ASN A 359 15.01 -17.14 -15.90
CA ASN A 359 14.48 -16.51 -17.11
C ASN A 359 13.08 -15.93 -16.92
N LYS A 360 12.52 -16.05 -15.72
CA LYS A 360 11.18 -15.51 -15.46
C LYS A 360 11.18 -13.99 -15.64
N ILE A 361 10.14 -13.55 -16.33
CA ILE A 361 9.83 -12.15 -16.51
C ILE A 361 8.88 -11.73 -15.38
N PHE A 362 9.27 -10.72 -14.60
CA PHE A 362 8.50 -10.22 -13.46
C PHE A 362 7.43 -9.22 -13.93
N PRO A 363 6.12 -9.57 -13.92
CA PRO A 363 5.07 -8.71 -14.45
C PRO A 363 4.93 -7.39 -13.69
N GLU A 364 5.16 -7.41 -12.38
CA GLU A 364 5.09 -6.27 -11.47
C GLU A 364 6.17 -5.21 -11.75
N TYR A 365 7.25 -5.57 -12.45
CA TYR A 365 8.38 -4.68 -12.77
C TYR A 365 8.47 -4.36 -14.26
N SER A 366 7.34 -4.07 -14.91
CA SER A 366 7.28 -3.78 -16.36
C SER A 366 7.81 -4.94 -17.22
N PHE A 367 7.56 -6.17 -16.80
CA PHE A 367 7.99 -7.38 -17.49
C PHE A 367 9.50 -7.40 -17.71
N LYS A 368 10.29 -7.26 -16.66
CA LYS A 368 11.77 -7.29 -16.72
C LYS A 368 12.31 -8.65 -16.32
N THR A 369 13.49 -9.00 -16.85
CA THR A 369 14.34 -10.08 -16.32
C THR A 369 15.34 -9.51 -15.33
N LEU A 370 16.03 -10.35 -14.56
CA LEU A 370 17.09 -9.92 -13.64
C LEU A 370 18.21 -9.12 -14.33
N LEU A 371 18.52 -9.42 -15.60
CA LEU A 371 19.50 -8.63 -16.38
C LEU A 371 18.99 -7.22 -16.71
N HIS A 372 17.70 -7.05 -17.02
CA HIS A 372 17.14 -5.72 -17.29
C HIS A 372 17.21 -4.84 -16.03
N ASP A 373 16.78 -5.39 -14.90
CA ASP A 373 16.80 -4.69 -13.61
C ASP A 373 18.24 -4.30 -13.20
N LEU A 374 19.20 -5.21 -13.38
CA LEU A 374 20.61 -4.95 -13.12
C LEU A 374 21.15 -3.80 -14.00
N VAL A 375 20.81 -3.76 -15.29
CA VAL A 375 21.25 -2.69 -16.20
C VAL A 375 20.66 -1.34 -15.79
N GLU A 376 19.36 -1.27 -15.51
CA GLU A 376 18.69 -0.03 -15.14
C GLU A 376 19.16 0.54 -13.80
N LYS A 377 19.49 -0.33 -12.85
CA LYS A 377 20.05 0.06 -11.54
C LYS A 377 21.55 0.38 -11.60
N ASN A 378 22.16 0.38 -12.79
CA ASN A 378 23.60 0.53 -12.97
C ASN A 378 24.41 -0.45 -12.09
N GLY A 379 23.99 -1.72 -12.14
CA GLY A 379 24.58 -2.81 -11.40
C GLY A 379 26.00 -3.14 -11.82
N LYS A 380 26.61 -4.13 -11.17
CA LYS A 380 28.01 -4.49 -11.42
C LYS A 380 28.16 -5.45 -12.59
N LEU A 381 29.19 -5.23 -13.41
CA LEU A 381 29.55 -6.10 -14.54
C LEU A 381 29.81 -7.54 -14.08
N THR A 382 30.42 -7.73 -12.90
CA THR A 382 30.66 -9.04 -12.29
C THR A 382 29.35 -9.78 -12.04
N THR A 383 28.34 -9.11 -11.51
CA THR A 383 27.01 -9.67 -11.30
C THR A 383 26.36 -10.09 -12.61
N ALA A 384 26.47 -9.28 -13.67
CA ALA A 384 25.93 -9.64 -14.98
C ALA A 384 26.60 -10.89 -15.56
N LYS A 385 27.93 -10.98 -15.48
CA LYS A 385 28.69 -12.18 -15.89
C LYS A 385 28.20 -13.42 -15.15
N THR A 386 28.05 -13.34 -13.82
CA THR A 386 27.56 -14.45 -13.01
C THR A 386 26.15 -14.88 -13.41
N LEU A 387 25.23 -13.94 -13.67
CA LEU A 387 23.87 -14.27 -14.12
C LEU A 387 23.89 -15.00 -15.48
N ILE A 388 24.74 -14.56 -16.41
CA ILE A 388 24.95 -15.20 -17.72
C ILE A 388 25.51 -16.62 -17.56
N GLU A 389 26.52 -16.80 -16.71
CA GLU A 389 27.09 -18.12 -16.40
C GLU A 389 26.05 -19.06 -15.77
N LYS A 390 25.08 -18.52 -15.04
CA LYS A 390 23.94 -19.24 -14.47
C LYS A 390 22.78 -19.48 -15.46
N GLY A 391 22.95 -19.10 -16.73
CA GLY A 391 22.03 -19.45 -17.81
C GLY A 391 20.87 -18.49 -18.02
N ILE A 392 20.97 -17.23 -17.57
CA ILE A 392 19.98 -16.22 -17.93
C ILE A 392 20.02 -15.95 -19.45
N ASP A 393 18.86 -15.91 -20.07
CA ASP A 393 18.67 -15.63 -21.47
C ASP A 393 18.71 -14.11 -21.69
N LYS A 394 19.86 -13.63 -22.16
CA LYS A 394 20.11 -12.23 -22.49
C LYS A 394 19.31 -11.72 -23.69
N THR A 395 18.64 -12.60 -24.44
CA THR A 395 17.83 -12.25 -25.63
C THR A 395 16.37 -11.94 -25.29
N LEU A 396 15.94 -12.22 -24.06
CA LEU A 396 14.59 -11.90 -23.59
C LEU A 396 14.34 -10.41 -23.66
N LYS A 397 13.09 -10.06 -24.01
CA LYS A 397 12.65 -8.68 -24.18
C LYS A 397 11.71 -8.27 -23.06
N ASN A 398 11.88 -7.05 -22.56
CA ASN A 398 10.96 -6.45 -21.61
C ASN A 398 9.65 -5.98 -22.27
N LYS A 399 8.75 -5.33 -21.50
CA LYS A 399 7.49 -4.77 -22.01
C LYS A 399 7.69 -3.76 -23.16
N ALA A 400 8.83 -3.07 -23.20
CA ALA A 400 9.17 -2.12 -24.28
C ALA A 400 9.75 -2.81 -25.53
N GLY A 401 9.82 -4.15 -25.55
CA GLY A 401 10.39 -4.91 -26.66
C GLY A 401 11.92 -4.85 -26.74
N LYS A 402 12.58 -4.41 -25.65
CA LYS A 402 14.04 -4.23 -25.57
C LYS A 402 14.68 -5.35 -24.77
N THR A 403 15.84 -5.80 -25.21
CA THR A 403 16.77 -6.67 -24.48
C THR A 403 17.59 -5.86 -23.47
N ALA A 404 18.28 -6.54 -22.55
CA ALA A 404 19.20 -5.88 -21.62
C ALA A 404 20.35 -5.13 -22.34
N LEU A 405 20.83 -5.66 -23.48
CA LEU A 405 21.83 -5.00 -24.33
C LEU A 405 21.29 -3.68 -24.91
N GLU A 406 20.09 -3.71 -25.46
CA GLU A 406 19.45 -2.53 -26.07
C GLU A 406 19.20 -1.44 -25.01
N LEU A 407 18.76 -1.82 -23.81
CA LEU A 407 18.64 -0.88 -22.68
C LEU A 407 19.99 -0.25 -22.29
N TYR A 408 21.04 -1.06 -22.19
CA TYR A 408 22.37 -0.57 -21.82
C TYR A 408 22.92 0.42 -22.86
N GLN A 409 22.74 0.12 -24.15
CA GLN A 409 23.15 1.00 -25.25
C GLN A 409 22.40 2.34 -25.21
N GLU A 410 21.09 2.32 -25.00
CA GLU A 410 20.27 3.53 -24.87
C GLU A 410 20.67 4.37 -23.66
N TYR A 411 20.89 3.74 -22.50
CA TYR A 411 21.41 4.43 -21.32
C TYR A 411 22.72 5.15 -21.61
N CYS A 412 23.67 4.46 -22.27
CA CYS A 412 24.95 5.06 -22.66
C CYS A 412 24.80 6.19 -23.67
N GLN A 413 23.86 6.07 -24.62
CA GLN A 413 23.55 7.14 -25.59
C GLN A 413 22.99 8.37 -24.89
N ASN A 414 22.04 8.20 -23.98
CA ASN A 414 21.43 9.28 -23.21
C ASN A 414 22.48 10.02 -22.37
N ILE A 415 23.37 9.29 -21.69
CA ILE A 415 24.49 9.89 -20.95
C ILE A 415 25.44 10.66 -21.87
N LYS A 416 25.81 10.13 -23.04
CA LYS A 416 26.66 10.83 -24.01
C LYS A 416 26.04 12.15 -24.50
N GLN A 417 24.72 12.21 -24.64
CA GLN A 417 23.99 13.42 -25.01
C GLN A 417 24.02 14.47 -23.88
N ILE A 418 23.84 14.04 -22.63
CA ILE A 418 23.86 14.92 -21.45
C ILE A 418 25.26 15.49 -21.20
N PHE A 419 26.32 14.68 -21.29
CA PHE A 419 27.69 15.06 -20.94
C PHE A 419 28.57 15.52 -22.13
N LYS A 420 28.00 15.74 -23.32
CA LYS A 420 28.69 16.24 -24.53
C LYS A 420 30.09 15.62 -24.76
N HIS A 421 30.10 14.32 -25.06
CA HIS A 421 31.24 13.56 -25.62
C HIS A 421 32.41 13.15 -24.70
N SER A 422 32.38 13.39 -23.38
CA SER A 422 33.49 12.97 -22.50
C SER A 422 33.24 11.72 -21.65
N TYR A 423 32.01 11.23 -21.57
CA TYR A 423 31.67 10.08 -20.72
C TYR A 423 31.40 8.80 -21.52
N THR A 424 32.35 7.88 -21.46
CA THR A 424 32.14 6.46 -21.69
C THR A 424 32.33 5.75 -20.34
N PRO A 425 31.35 4.98 -19.85
CA PRO A 425 31.58 4.14 -18.67
C PRO A 425 32.87 3.35 -18.87
N ASN A 426 33.74 3.27 -17.84
CA ASN A 426 35.02 2.56 -17.94
C ASN A 426 34.88 1.12 -18.43
N ASP A 427 33.71 0.51 -18.20
CA ASP A 427 33.39 -0.87 -18.57
C ASP A 427 32.46 -0.98 -19.79
N TYR A 428 32.29 0.07 -20.60
CA TYR A 428 31.34 0.09 -21.73
C TYR A 428 31.52 -1.11 -22.67
N GLU A 429 32.74 -1.30 -23.19
CA GLU A 429 33.04 -2.42 -24.10
C GLU A 429 32.84 -3.78 -23.42
N SER A 430 33.16 -3.86 -22.13
CA SER A 430 32.99 -5.08 -21.34
C SER A 430 31.51 -5.46 -21.18
N TRP A 431 30.63 -4.48 -20.95
CA TRP A 431 29.19 -4.66 -20.87
C TRP A 431 28.59 -5.07 -22.20
N ILE A 432 28.98 -4.39 -23.29
CA ILE A 432 28.53 -4.73 -24.64
C ILE A 432 28.91 -6.18 -24.97
N ASN A 433 30.16 -6.57 -24.71
CA ASN A 433 30.66 -7.91 -25.00
C ASN A 433 29.91 -9.02 -24.24
N ILE A 434 29.61 -8.81 -22.95
CA ILE A 434 28.91 -9.87 -22.20
C ILE A 434 27.42 -9.97 -22.58
N LEU A 435 26.80 -8.85 -22.95
CA LEU A 435 25.38 -8.79 -23.29
C LEU A 435 25.09 -9.13 -24.76
N SER A 436 26.07 -8.99 -25.67
CA SER A 436 26.03 -9.49 -27.06
C SER A 436 26.18 -11.00 -27.10
#